data_AF-A0A353DAJ6-F1
#
_entry.id   AF-A0A353DAJ6-F1
#
_cell.length_a   1.000
_cell.length_b   1.000
_cell.length_c   1.000
_cell.angle_alpha   90.00
_cell.angle_beta   90.00
_cell.angle_gamma   90.00
#
_symmetry.space_group_name_H-M   'P 1'
#
loop_
_entity.id
_entity.type
_entity.pdbx_description
1 polymer ?
#
loop_
_entity_poly.entity_id
_entity_poly.type
_entity_poly.pdbx_seq_one_letter_code
_entity_poly.pdbx_strand_id
1 'polypeptide(L)'
;MPVAVFYELFWLDLIPAGSFIPPHLAAGVTAALALTTHFELTHPAQILVPLVLGMPLTWLGARLEGSLREWQNRDYSSVLQWARHPDESARPGRMVLRAVLTSALVQGLFFFACLLSLGVLTDLALHRFGPELAGSRLSWTPILLAAGLGGVLSLRLRRAQALFAVGVGLVILFSLSGLF
;
A
#
# COMPACT_ATOMS: atom_id res chain seq x y z
N MET A 1 -14.14 4.69 -2.75
CA MET A 1 -14.49 3.85 -1.58
C MET A 1 -13.97 2.42 -1.68
N PRO A 2 -14.27 1.60 -2.71
CA PRO A 2 -13.86 0.19 -2.74
C PRO A 2 -12.34 -0.04 -2.80
N VAL A 3 -11.58 0.91 -3.35
CA VAL A 3 -10.10 0.89 -3.38
C VAL A 3 -9.50 0.83 -1.97
N ALA A 4 -10.01 1.62 -1.02
CA ALA A 4 -9.50 1.63 0.35
C ALA A 4 -9.80 0.30 1.07
N VAL A 5 -11.04 -0.17 0.91
CA VAL A 5 -11.50 -1.47 1.45
C VAL A 5 -10.64 -2.63 0.91
N PHE A 6 -10.26 -2.59 -0.37
CA PHE A 6 -9.36 -3.58 -0.95
C PHE A 6 -8.01 -3.64 -0.22
N TYR A 7 -7.35 -2.50 -0.03
CA TYR A 7 -6.05 -2.47 0.65
C TYR A 7 -6.15 -2.89 2.12
N GLU A 8 -7.23 -2.51 2.79
CA GLU A 8 -7.48 -2.89 4.19
C GLU A 8 -7.69 -4.40 4.33
N LEU A 9 -8.50 -5.02 3.45
CA LEU A 9 -8.68 -6.48 3.42
C LEU A 9 -7.40 -7.23 3.06
N PHE A 10 -6.65 -6.72 2.08
CA PHE A 10 -5.44 -7.39 1.60
C PHE A 10 -4.33 -7.44 2.66
N TRP A 11 -4.19 -6.36 3.44
CA TRP A 11 -3.12 -6.22 4.43
C TRP A 11 -3.56 -6.41 5.88
N LEU A 12 -4.75 -6.99 6.09
CA LEU A 12 -5.35 -7.20 7.40
C LEU A 12 -4.46 -8.01 8.37
N ASP A 13 -3.58 -8.87 7.83
CA ASP A 13 -2.64 -9.68 8.62
C ASP A 13 -1.50 -8.90 9.29
N LEU A 14 -1.14 -7.74 8.73
CA LEU A 14 0.15 -7.11 9.05
C LEU A 14 0.01 -6.12 10.19
N ILE A 15 -0.47 -6.62 11.32
CA ILE A 15 -0.55 -5.87 12.57
C ILE A 15 0.87 -5.65 13.09
N PRO A 16 1.25 -4.42 13.46
CA PRO A 16 2.57 -4.15 14.03
C PRO A 16 2.70 -4.85 15.39
N ALA A 17 3.43 -5.97 15.40
CA ALA A 17 3.82 -6.69 16.61
C ALA A 17 5.35 -6.69 16.72
N GLY A 18 5.88 -6.02 17.76
CA GLY A 18 7.32 -5.93 18.01
C GLY A 18 8.05 -5.04 17.00
N SER A 19 9.16 -5.54 16.42
CA SER A 19 10.02 -4.80 15.48
C SER A 19 9.54 -4.83 14.02
N PHE A 20 8.36 -5.41 13.77
CA PHE A 20 7.82 -5.52 12.43
C PHE A 20 7.24 -4.18 11.96
N ILE A 21 7.75 -3.65 10.85
CA ILE A 21 7.24 -2.43 10.22
C ILE A 21 6.22 -2.84 9.13
N PRO A 22 4.93 -2.55 9.31
CA PRO A 22 3.90 -2.94 8.36
C PRO A 22 4.00 -2.12 7.06
N PRO A 23 3.45 -2.64 5.95
CA PRO A 23 3.38 -1.91 4.69
C PRO A 23 2.63 -0.59 4.86
N HIS A 24 3.10 0.47 4.20
CA HIS A 24 2.56 1.82 4.35
C HIS A 24 1.24 1.96 3.56
N LEU A 25 0.13 1.54 4.18
CA LEU A 25 -1.20 1.49 3.55
C LEU A 25 -1.63 2.83 2.95
N ALA A 26 -1.40 3.92 3.68
CA ALA A 26 -1.76 5.25 3.24
C ALA A 26 -1.05 5.65 1.93
N ALA A 27 0.13 5.11 1.62
CA ALA A 27 0.84 5.42 0.37
C ALA A 27 0.22 4.67 -0.81
N GLY A 28 -0.10 3.38 -0.63
CA GLY A 28 -0.76 2.59 -1.68
C GLY A 28 -2.17 3.08 -1.99
N VAL A 29 -2.97 3.38 -0.96
CA VAL A 29 -4.34 3.88 -1.11
C VAL A 29 -4.36 5.25 -1.77
N THR A 30 -3.52 6.20 -1.33
CA THR A 30 -3.50 7.54 -1.92
C THR A 30 -2.98 7.51 -3.35
N ALA A 31 -1.96 6.72 -3.66
CA ALA A 31 -1.49 6.56 -5.04
C ALA A 31 -2.56 5.94 -5.95
N ALA A 32 -3.21 4.85 -5.50
CA ALA A 32 -4.27 4.21 -6.28
C ALA A 32 -5.46 5.16 -6.50
N LEU A 33 -5.88 5.88 -5.46
CA LEU A 33 -6.95 6.88 -5.59
C LEU A 33 -6.56 8.01 -6.55
N ALA A 34 -5.37 8.59 -6.39
CA ALA A 34 -4.88 9.66 -7.26
C ALA A 34 -4.85 9.23 -8.74
N LEU A 35 -4.37 8.02 -9.03
CA LEU A 35 -4.34 7.46 -10.38
C LEU A 35 -5.75 7.21 -10.93
N THR A 36 -6.64 6.63 -10.13
CA THR A 36 -8.03 6.40 -10.56
C THR A 36 -8.77 7.69 -10.86
N THR A 37 -8.53 8.74 -10.08
CA THR A 37 -9.12 10.07 -10.32
C THR A 37 -8.48 10.78 -11.52
N HIS A 38 -7.18 10.61 -11.72
CA HIS A 38 -6.47 11.26 -12.83
C HIS A 38 -6.85 10.66 -14.19
N PHE A 39 -6.99 9.34 -14.27
CA PHE A 39 -7.39 8.63 -15.49
C PHE A 39 -8.92 8.44 -15.62
N GLU A 40 -9.71 9.04 -14.72
CA GLU A 40 -11.18 8.97 -14.69
C GLU A 40 -11.73 7.53 -14.80
N LEU A 41 -11.06 6.58 -14.15
CA LEU A 41 -11.38 5.17 -14.26
C LEU A 41 -12.68 4.85 -13.52
N THR A 42 -13.70 4.42 -14.26
CA THR A 42 -15.00 4.02 -13.71
C THR A 42 -15.19 2.50 -13.67
N HIS A 43 -14.51 1.77 -14.56
CA HIS A 43 -14.67 0.32 -14.66
C HIS A 43 -13.80 -0.43 -13.63
N PRO A 44 -14.34 -1.38 -12.83
CA PRO A 44 -13.59 -2.08 -11.79
C PRO A 44 -12.33 -2.79 -12.30
N ALA A 45 -12.41 -3.36 -13.50
CA ALA A 45 -11.27 -4.03 -14.15
C ALA A 45 -10.10 -3.09 -14.45
N GLN A 46 -10.39 -1.85 -14.86
CA GLN A 46 -9.35 -0.86 -15.14
C GLN A 46 -8.74 -0.34 -13.84
N ILE A 47 -9.56 -0.18 -12.80
CA ILE A 47 -9.11 0.24 -11.46
C ILE A 47 -8.20 -0.80 -10.80
N LEU A 48 -8.29 -2.08 -11.21
CA LEU A 48 -7.38 -3.13 -10.73
C LEU A 48 -5.91 -2.85 -11.10
N VAL A 49 -5.65 -2.16 -12.21
CA VAL A 49 -4.29 -1.83 -12.66
C VAL A 49 -3.55 -0.94 -11.64
N PRO A 50 -4.05 0.27 -11.29
CA PRO A 50 -3.41 1.09 -10.27
C PRO A 50 -3.45 0.46 -8.86
N LEU A 51 -4.42 -0.41 -8.58
CA LEU A 51 -4.45 -1.19 -7.33
C LEU A 51 -3.25 -2.14 -7.22
N VAL A 52 -2.97 -2.93 -8.25
CA VAL A 52 -1.84 -3.88 -8.25
C VAL A 52 -0.51 -3.15 -8.32
N LEU A 53 -0.41 -2.12 -9.17
CA LEU A 53 0.82 -1.31 -9.29
C LEU A 53 1.14 -0.53 -8.01
N GLY A 54 0.14 -0.17 -7.21
CA GLY A 54 0.34 0.49 -5.91
C GLY A 54 0.78 -0.47 -4.78
N MET A 55 0.73 -1.79 -4.95
CA MET A 55 1.16 -2.73 -3.91
C MET A 55 2.67 -2.66 -3.64
N PRO A 56 3.59 -2.69 -4.63
CA PRO A 56 5.01 -2.49 -4.38
C PRO A 56 5.32 -1.17 -3.64
N LEU A 57 4.53 -0.13 -3.90
CA LEU A 57 4.70 1.18 -3.27
C LEU A 57 4.48 1.13 -1.76
N THR A 58 3.56 0.30 -1.26
CA THR A 58 3.32 0.19 0.19
C THR A 58 4.55 -0.38 0.92
N TRP A 59 5.26 -1.32 0.28
CA TRP A 59 6.49 -1.91 0.83
C TRP A 59 7.68 -0.95 0.75
N LEU A 60 7.81 -0.26 -0.39
CA LEU A 60 8.83 0.77 -0.57
C LEU A 60 8.65 1.93 0.44
N GLY A 61 7.41 2.37 0.66
CA GLY A 61 7.08 3.37 1.68
C GLY A 61 7.48 2.92 3.08
N ALA A 62 7.17 1.67 3.45
CA ALA A 62 7.58 1.11 4.75
C ALA A 62 9.11 1.04 4.90
N ARG A 63 9.83 0.68 3.84
CA ARG A 63 11.30 0.63 3.86
C ARG A 63 11.92 2.02 4.00
N LEU A 64 11.36 3.02 3.34
CA LEU A 64 11.79 4.42 3.47
C LEU A 64 11.51 4.95 4.87
N GLU A 65 10.33 4.68 5.43
CA GLU A 65 10.01 5.06 6.80
C GLU A 65 10.95 4.38 7.81
N GLY A 66 11.23 3.08 7.64
CA GLY A 66 12.21 2.37 8.47
C GLY A 66 13.61 2.99 8.38
N SER A 67 14.04 3.40 7.18
CA SER A 67 15.32 4.07 6.98
C SER A 67 15.36 5.44 7.66
N LEU A 68 14.28 6.23 7.55
CA LEU A 68 14.16 7.52 8.24
C LEU A 68 14.18 7.37 9.76
N ARG A 69 13.50 6.36 10.29
CA ARG A 69 13.52 6.04 11.73
C ARG A 69 14.94 5.72 12.19
N GLU A 70 15.69 4.91 11.46
CA GLU A 70 17.08 4.57 11.79
C GLU A 70 18.00 5.80 11.77
N TRP A 71 17.83 6.69 10.79
CA TRP A 71 18.58 7.94 10.71
C TRP A 71 18.28 8.86 11.90
N GLN A 72 17.00 9.01 12.25
CA GLN A 72 16.58 9.79 13.42
C GLN A 72 17.05 9.18 14.74
N ASN A 73 17.16 7.85 14.80
CA ASN A 73 17.64 7.15 16.01
C ASN A 73 19.13 7.40 16.27
N ARG A 74 19.94 7.71 15.25
CA ARG A 74 21.35 8.11 15.45
C ARG A 74 21.46 9.44 16.18
N ASP A 75 20.56 10.37 15.86
CA ASP A 75 20.48 11.68 16.50
C ASP A 75 19.96 11.58 17.95
N TYR A 76 19.32 10.47 18.35
CA TYR A 76 18.85 10.23 19.71
C TYR A 76 19.98 10.32 20.76
N SER A 77 21.17 9.84 20.42
CA SER A 77 22.35 9.92 21.30
C SER A 77 22.73 11.36 21.64
N SER A 78 22.60 12.27 20.67
CA SER A 78 22.86 13.71 20.85
C SER A 78 21.78 14.39 21.71
N VAL A 79 20.52 13.96 21.58
CA VAL A 79 19.41 14.43 22.44
C VAL A 79 19.60 13.95 23.87
N LEU A 80 20.05 12.71 24.07
CA LEU A 80 20.34 12.16 25.40
C LEU A 80 21.52 12.87 26.07
N GLN A 81 22.54 13.25 25.29
CA GLN A 81 23.67 14.05 25.78
C GLN A 81 23.24 15.46 26.16
N TRP A 82 22.39 16.11 25.35
CA TRP A 82 21.79 17.40 25.69
C TRP A 82 20.92 17.35 26.95
N ALA A 83 20.12 16.30 27.13
CA ALA A 83 19.31 16.12 28.33
C ALA A 83 20.15 15.98 29.62
N ARG A 84 21.39 15.48 29.49
CA ARG A 84 22.33 15.36 30.62
C ARG A 84 23.08 16.66 30.90
N HIS A 85 23.41 17.43 29.87
CA HIS A 85 24.11 18.73 29.97
C HIS A 85 23.36 19.77 29.13
N PRO A 86 22.38 20.48 29.72
CA PRO A 86 21.57 21.45 29.00
C PRO A 86 22.38 22.70 28.69
N ASP A 87 23.19 22.65 27.63
CA ASP A 87 23.77 23.85 27.03
C ASP A 87 22.67 24.61 26.26
N GLU A 88 22.59 25.93 26.49
CA GLU A 88 21.57 26.81 25.91
C GLU A 88 21.62 26.91 24.37
N SER A 89 22.69 26.43 23.74
CA SER A 89 22.95 26.59 22.30
C SER A 89 22.18 25.62 21.40
N ALA A 90 21.73 24.47 21.91
CA ALA A 90 21.03 23.44 21.13
C ALA A 90 19.55 23.32 21.55
N ARG A 91 18.69 24.23 21.08
CA ARG A 91 17.24 24.18 21.35
C ARG A 91 16.62 22.92 20.73
N PRO A 92 16.03 21.99 21.52
CA PRO A 92 15.47 20.73 21.01
C PRO A 92 14.36 20.95 19.97
N GLY A 93 13.63 22.06 20.06
CA GLY A 93 12.59 22.42 19.08
C GLY A 93 13.11 22.61 17.66
N ARG A 94 14.34 23.14 17.46
CA ARG A 94 14.93 23.30 16.11
C ARG A 94 15.36 21.96 15.52
N MET A 95 15.82 21.04 16.38
CA MET A 95 16.17 19.67 15.97
C MET A 95 14.92 18.89 15.53
N VAL A 96 13.84 18.96 16.32
CA VAL A 96 12.56 18.32 15.97
C VAL A 96 12.00 18.92 14.67
N LEU A 97 11.97 20.25 14.54
CA LEU A 97 11.45 20.90 13.33
C LEU A 97 12.26 20.51 12.09
N ARG A 98 13.60 20.47 12.20
CA ARG A 98 14.46 20.01 11.10
C ARG A 98 14.20 18.56 10.75
N ALA A 99 14.06 17.67 11.73
CA ALA A 99 13.77 16.26 11.49
C ALA A 99 12.40 16.08 10.80
N VAL A 100 11.36 16.79 11.26
CA VAL A 100 10.02 16.77 10.66
C VAL A 100 10.06 17.30 9.23
N LEU A 101 10.71 18.43 8.98
CA LEU A 101 10.85 18.99 7.62
C LEU A 101 11.62 18.07 6.70
N THR A 102 12.73 17.49 7.17
CA THR A 102 13.54 16.57 6.37
C THR A 102 12.74 15.32 6.03
N SER A 103 12.03 14.73 7.00
CA SER A 103 11.17 13.58 6.75
C SER A 103 10.02 13.91 5.79
N ALA A 104 9.36 15.06 5.98
CA ALA A 104 8.29 15.50 5.09
C ALA A 104 8.77 15.72 3.65
N LEU A 105 9.95 16.34 3.47
CA LEU A 105 10.54 16.55 2.15
C LEU A 105 10.98 15.25 1.49
N VAL A 106 11.66 14.37 2.23
CA VAL A 106 12.14 13.08 1.70
C VAL A 106 10.96 12.17 1.36
N GLN A 107 9.98 12.02 2.26
CA GLN A 107 8.78 11.23 2.00
C GLN A 107 7.95 11.82 0.87
N GLY A 108 7.77 13.15 0.86
CA GLY A 108 7.01 13.84 -0.18
C GLY A 108 7.65 13.70 -1.56
N LEU A 109 8.95 13.95 -1.68
CA LEU A 109 9.67 13.83 -2.95
C LEU A 109 9.69 12.37 -3.44
N PHE A 110 9.93 11.42 -2.54
CA PHE A 110 9.88 10.01 -2.87
C PHE A 110 8.50 9.58 -3.36
N PHE A 111 7.45 9.94 -2.61
CA PHE A 111 6.08 9.62 -2.98
C PHE A 111 5.70 10.24 -4.33
N PHE A 112 6.08 11.49 -4.57
CA PHE A 112 5.83 12.17 -5.84
C PHE A 112 6.55 11.49 -7.02
N ALA A 113 7.83 11.14 -6.86
CA ALA A 113 8.59 10.42 -7.88
C ALA A 113 7.96 9.04 -8.17
N CYS A 114 7.56 8.31 -7.13
CA CYS A 114 6.85 7.04 -7.29
C CYS A 114 5.50 7.22 -7.98
N LEU A 115 4.72 8.24 -7.61
CA LEU A 115 3.42 8.51 -8.21
C LEU A 115 3.54 8.80 -9.71
N LEU A 116 4.54 9.60 -10.11
CA LEU A 116 4.83 9.86 -11.53
C LEU A 116 5.19 8.56 -12.27
N SER A 117 6.07 7.74 -11.68
CA SER A 117 6.45 6.46 -12.29
C SER A 117 5.26 5.52 -12.45
N LEU A 118 4.38 5.47 -11.45
CA LEU A 118 3.15 4.69 -11.49
C LEU A 118 2.14 5.25 -12.49
N GLY A 119 2.08 6.57 -12.65
CA GLY A 119 1.28 7.23 -13.68
C GLY A 119 1.66 6.76 -15.08
N VAL A 120 2.95 6.79 -15.40
CA VAL A 120 3.47 6.32 -16.70
C VAL A 120 3.20 4.83 -16.90
N LEU A 121 3.40 4.00 -15.87
CA LEU A 121 3.12 2.57 -15.95
C LEU A 121 1.62 2.27 -16.13
N THR A 122 0.77 3.04 -15.45
CA THR A 122 -0.68 2.91 -15.55
C THR A 122 -1.17 3.32 -16.93
N ASP A 123 -0.67 4.43 -17.47
CA ASP A 123 -0.97 4.87 -18.83
C ASP A 123 -0.57 3.81 -19.87
N LEU A 124 0.66 3.29 -19.77
CA LEU A 124 1.15 2.23 -20.67
C LEU A 124 0.28 0.97 -20.59
N ALA A 125 -0.10 0.56 -19.37
CA ALA A 125 -0.94 -0.61 -19.15
C ALA A 125 -2.36 -0.41 -19.69
N LEU A 126 -2.96 0.77 -19.48
CA LEU A 126 -4.29 1.11 -19.99
C LEU A 126 -4.28 1.27 -21.51
N HIS A 127 -3.22 1.82 -22.10
CA HIS A 127 -3.09 1.88 -23.55
C HIS A 127 -3.02 0.49 -24.18
N ARG A 128 -2.31 -0.44 -23.53
CA ARG A 128 -2.14 -1.81 -24.05
C ARG A 128 -3.35 -2.71 -23.81
N PHE A 129 -3.94 -2.67 -22.62
CA PHE A 129 -4.97 -3.61 -22.16
C PHE A 129 -6.34 -2.96 -21.91
N GLY A 130 -6.45 -1.64 -22.00
CA GLY A 130 -7.67 -0.88 -21.73
C GLY A 130 -8.90 -1.35 -22.53
N PRO A 131 -8.81 -1.63 -23.84
CA PRO A 131 -9.95 -2.12 -24.63
C PRO A 131 -10.47 -3.48 -24.14
N GLU A 132 -9.56 -4.38 -23.77
CA GLU A 132 -9.89 -5.72 -23.27
C GLU A 132 -10.47 -5.66 -21.85
N LEU A 133 -9.89 -4.80 -21.00
CA LEU A 133 -10.35 -4.57 -19.63
C LEU A 133 -11.74 -3.92 -19.60
N ALA A 134 -12.04 -3.01 -20.52
CA ALA A 134 -13.35 -2.36 -20.65
C ALA A 134 -14.45 -3.35 -21.09
N GLY A 135 -14.12 -4.36 -21.90
CA GLY A 135 -15.05 -5.40 -22.31
C GLY A 135 -15.27 -6.51 -21.27
N SER A 136 -14.48 -6.53 -20.19
CA SER A 136 -14.56 -7.57 -19.18
C SER A 136 -15.79 -7.39 -18.28
N ARG A 137 -16.46 -8.50 -17.91
CA ARG A 137 -17.55 -8.50 -16.92
C ARG A 137 -17.04 -8.51 -15.47
N LEU A 138 -15.82 -8.02 -15.24
CA LEU A 138 -15.21 -8.09 -13.91
C LEU A 138 -15.86 -7.06 -12.98
N SER A 139 -16.60 -7.57 -11.99
CA SER A 139 -17.23 -6.76 -10.94
C SER A 139 -16.33 -6.59 -9.73
N TRP A 140 -16.73 -5.74 -8.77
CA TRP A 140 -15.97 -5.53 -7.53
C TRP A 140 -15.92 -6.76 -6.61
N THR A 141 -16.94 -7.63 -6.68
CA THR A 141 -17.04 -8.82 -5.81
C THR A 141 -15.84 -9.75 -5.93
N PRO A 142 -15.43 -10.25 -7.12
CA PRO A 142 -14.25 -11.09 -7.24
C PRO A 142 -12.95 -10.37 -6.84
N ILE A 143 -12.85 -9.06 -7.07
CA ILE A 143 -11.68 -8.26 -6.68
C ILE A 143 -11.55 -8.21 -5.15
N LEU A 144 -12.65 -7.96 -4.44
CA LEU A 144 -12.65 -7.92 -2.97
C LEU A 144 -12.50 -9.31 -2.35
N LEU A 145 -13.06 -10.37 -2.97
CA LEU A 145 -12.81 -11.74 -2.55
C LEU A 145 -11.33 -12.11 -2.69
N ALA A 146 -10.68 -11.69 -3.78
CA ALA A 146 -9.25 -11.87 -3.97
C ALA A 146 -8.43 -11.09 -2.93
N ALA A 147 -8.86 -9.89 -2.56
CA ALA A 147 -8.24 -9.12 -1.47
C ALA A 147 -8.36 -9.85 -0.12
N GLY A 148 -9.53 -10.42 0.16
CA GLY A 148 -9.80 -11.19 1.38
C GLY A 148 -8.93 -12.44 1.54
N LEU A 149 -8.37 -12.98 0.44
CA LEU A 149 -7.38 -14.06 0.52
C LEU A 149 -6.15 -13.65 1.34
N GLY A 150 -5.73 -12.37 1.28
CA GLY A 150 -4.63 -11.86 2.10
C GLY A 150 -4.89 -12.06 3.59
N GLY A 151 -6.08 -11.66 4.05
CA GLY A 151 -6.54 -11.87 5.43
C GLY A 151 -6.85 -13.32 5.81
N VAL A 152 -6.95 -14.26 4.86
CA VAL A 152 -7.14 -15.69 5.15
C VAL A 152 -5.80 -16.42 5.22
N LEU A 153 -4.86 -16.07 4.34
CA LEU A 153 -3.48 -16.55 4.36
C LEU A 153 -2.78 -16.18 5.67
N SER A 154 -3.15 -15.01 6.22
CA SER A 154 -2.86 -14.51 7.56
C SER A 154 -3.01 -15.50 8.71
N LEU A 155 -4.12 -16.23 8.71
CA LEU A 155 -4.54 -17.01 9.88
C LEU A 155 -3.56 -18.15 10.20
N ARG A 156 -2.57 -18.43 9.33
CA ARG A 156 -1.60 -19.54 9.36
C ARG A 156 -2.26 -20.90 9.65
N LEU A 157 -3.59 -20.97 9.51
CA LEU A 157 -4.41 -22.13 9.84
C LEU A 157 -4.64 -22.90 8.54
N ARG A 158 -3.89 -23.99 8.36
CA ARG A 158 -3.94 -24.83 7.15
C ARG A 158 -5.36 -25.27 6.77
N ARG A 159 -6.25 -25.42 7.77
CA ARG A 159 -7.66 -25.78 7.57
C ARG A 159 -8.50 -24.64 6.97
N ALA A 160 -8.25 -23.39 7.36
CA ALA A 160 -8.92 -22.22 6.79
C ALA A 160 -8.46 -21.99 5.34
N GLN A 161 -7.17 -22.17 5.07
CA GLN A 161 -6.60 -22.10 3.72
C GLN A 161 -7.20 -23.18 2.79
N ALA A 162 -7.40 -24.40 3.29
CA ALA A 162 -8.02 -25.48 2.51
C ALA A 162 -9.50 -25.21 2.19
N LEU A 163 -10.29 -24.76 3.17
CA LEU A 163 -11.70 -24.40 2.94
C LEU A 163 -11.85 -23.24 1.96
N PHE A 164 -10.95 -22.25 2.03
CA PHE A 164 -10.97 -21.11 1.13
C PHE A 164 -10.52 -21.49 -0.29
N ALA A 165 -9.52 -22.36 -0.44
CA ALA A 165 -9.11 -22.90 -1.73
C ALA A 165 -10.25 -23.72 -2.39
N VAL A 166 -11.00 -24.49 -1.60
CA VAL A 166 -12.19 -25.22 -2.07
C VAL A 166 -13.31 -24.25 -2.48
N GLY A 167 -13.54 -23.19 -1.70
CA GLY A 167 -14.54 -22.16 -2.02
C GLY A 167 -14.21 -21.38 -3.29
N VAL A 168 -12.96 -20.95 -3.45
CA VAL A 168 -12.46 -20.30 -4.69
C VAL A 168 -12.53 -21.26 -5.86
N GLY A 169 -12.12 -22.52 -5.66
CA GLY A 169 -12.25 -23.57 -6.67
C GLY A 169 -13.69 -23.75 -7.13
N LEU A 170 -14.66 -23.79 -6.21
CA LEU A 170 -16.08 -23.89 -6.52
C LEU A 170 -16.58 -22.65 -7.29
N VAL A 171 -16.18 -21.45 -6.89
CA VAL A 171 -16.57 -20.21 -7.59
C VAL A 171 -15.98 -20.17 -9.01
N ILE A 172 -14.72 -20.59 -9.19
CA ILE A 172 -14.08 -20.69 -10.51
C ILE A 172 -14.78 -21.76 -11.35
N LEU A 173 -15.10 -22.92 -10.76
CA LEU A 173 -15.80 -24.00 -11.44
C LEU A 173 -17.21 -23.57 -11.89
N PHE A 174 -17.93 -22.87 -11.00
CA PHE A 174 -19.25 -22.31 -11.30
C PHE A 174 -19.18 -21.21 -12.36
N SER A 175 -18.17 -20.33 -12.29
CA SER A 175 -17.95 -19.28 -13.28
C SER A 175 -17.57 -19.83 -14.66
N LEU A 176 -16.83 -20.95 -14.72
CA LEU A 176 -16.47 -21.63 -15.97
C LEU A 176 -17.63 -22.45 -16.54
N SER A 177 -18.54 -22.94 -15.70
CA SER A 177 -19.73 -23.68 -16.13
C SER A 177 -20.82 -22.82 -16.77
N GLY A 178 -20.61 -21.50 -16.92
CA GLY A 178 -21.50 -20.62 -17.68
C GLY A 178 -22.87 -20.35 -17.03
N LEU A 179 -22.97 -20.47 -15.71
CA LEU A 179 -24.22 -20.20 -14.96
C LEU A 179 -24.45 -18.70 -14.64
N PHE A 180 -23.72 -17.79 -15.30
CA PHE A 180 -23.90 -16.32 -15.26
C PHE A 180 -23.50 -15.65 -16.58
#